data_AF-A0A1I3BZF6-F1
#
_entry.id   AF-A0A1I3BZF6-F1
#
_cell.length_a   1.000
_cell.length_b   1.000
_cell.length_c   1.000
_cell.angle_alpha   90.00
_cell.angle_beta   90.00
_cell.angle_gamma   90.00
#
_symmetry.space_group_name_H-M   'P 1'
#
loop_
_entity.id
_entity.type
_entity.pdbx_description
1 polymer ?
#
loop_
_entity_poly.entity_id
_entity_poly.type
_entity_poly.pdbx_seq_one_letter_code
_entity_poly.pdbx_strand_id
1 'polypeptide(L)'
;MDRIEKWLAFFANKLDESQKEELAMKNTAIKDAMQASDRYIMDDAAYREYIARESAIWDYNSDLKANLAEGFKQGLEQGREQGREQGEQKARETAALDMLRDNMDISLIMKYTSLSAERIAELAKEL
;
A
#
# COMPACT_ATOMS: atom_id res chain seq x y z
N MET A 1 -4.79 -18.79 -42.30
CA MET A 1 -5.25 -18.81 -40.90
C MET A 1 -6.38 -19.80 -40.74
N ASP A 2 -6.20 -20.75 -39.83
CA ASP A 2 -7.25 -21.62 -39.33
C ASP A 2 -8.29 -20.82 -38.50
N ARG A 3 -9.47 -21.40 -38.24
CA ARG A 3 -10.57 -20.76 -37.49
C ARG A 3 -10.09 -20.21 -36.15
N ILE A 4 -9.29 -20.95 -35.39
CA ILE A 4 -8.81 -20.53 -34.05
C ILE A 4 -7.84 -19.35 -34.17
N GLU A 5 -6.93 -19.38 -35.15
CA GLU A 5 -5.96 -18.29 -35.38
C GLU A 5 -6.67 -16.98 -35.72
N LYS A 6 -7.76 -17.03 -36.48
CA LYS A 6 -8.59 -15.86 -36.79
C LYS A 6 -9.22 -15.26 -35.53
N TRP A 7 -9.77 -16.09 -34.65
CA TRP A 7 -10.35 -15.63 -33.38
C TRP A 7 -9.30 -15.09 -32.42
N LEU A 8 -8.13 -15.73 -32.34
CA LEU A 8 -7.00 -15.24 -31.53
C LEU A 8 -6.50 -13.88 -32.05
N ALA A 9 -6.35 -13.72 -33.36
CA ALA A 9 -5.94 -12.44 -33.95
C ALA A 9 -6.94 -11.32 -33.66
N PHE A 10 -8.24 -11.62 -33.74
CA PHE A 10 -9.33 -10.69 -33.43
C PHE A 10 -9.31 -10.25 -31.96
N PHE A 11 -9.32 -11.19 -31.00
CA PHE A 11 -9.37 -10.88 -29.57
C PHE A 11 -8.05 -10.33 -29.00
N ALA A 12 -6.90 -10.69 -29.58
CA ALA A 12 -5.60 -10.17 -29.13
C ALA A 12 -5.38 -8.69 -29.49
N ASN A 13 -6.31 -8.06 -30.21
CA ASN A 13 -6.24 -6.66 -30.65
C ASN A 13 -4.95 -6.32 -31.41
N LYS A 14 -4.41 -7.29 -32.16
CA LYS A 14 -3.16 -7.15 -32.93
C LYS A 14 -3.36 -6.70 -34.38
N LEU A 15 -4.63 -6.57 -34.80
CA LEU A 15 -5.01 -6.19 -36.15
C LEU A 15 -5.42 -4.72 -36.18
N ASP A 16 -5.04 -4.01 -37.23
CA ASP A 16 -5.55 -2.67 -37.52
C ASP A 16 -7.02 -2.73 -38.03
N GLU A 17 -7.65 -1.57 -38.19
CA GLU A 17 -9.06 -1.45 -38.56
C GLU A 17 -9.37 -2.08 -39.93
N SER A 18 -8.50 -1.87 -40.91
CA SER A 18 -8.62 -2.45 -42.26
C SER A 18 -8.49 -3.97 -42.24
N GLN A 19 -7.54 -4.50 -41.47
CA GLN A 19 -7.34 -5.95 -41.29
C GLN A 19 -8.50 -6.60 -40.54
N LYS A 20 -9.10 -5.90 -39.57
CA LYS A 20 -10.32 -6.36 -38.87
C LYS A 20 -11.51 -6.42 -39.81
N GLU A 21 -11.70 -5.38 -40.64
CA GLU A 21 -12.75 -5.36 -41.66
C GLU A 21 -12.58 -6.48 -42.69
N GLU A 22 -11.37 -6.69 -43.21
CA GLU A 22 -11.08 -7.78 -44.14
C GLU A 22 -11.40 -9.15 -43.51
N LEU A 23 -11.04 -9.34 -42.24
CA LEU A 23 -11.33 -10.56 -41.50
C LEU A 23 -12.83 -10.78 -41.28
N ALA A 24 -13.57 -9.72 -40.97
CA ALA A 24 -15.03 -9.74 -40.81
C ALA A 24 -15.75 -10.03 -42.12
N MET A 25 -15.33 -9.42 -43.24
CA MET A 25 -15.91 -9.69 -44.55
C MET A 25 -15.75 -11.16 -44.96
N LYS A 26 -14.67 -11.81 -44.53
CA LYS A 26 -14.37 -13.23 -44.83
C LYS A 26 -14.93 -14.22 -43.81
N ASN A 27 -15.46 -13.76 -42.68
CA ASN A 27 -15.99 -14.62 -41.62
C ASN A 27 -17.22 -13.99 -40.95
N THR A 28 -18.40 -14.51 -41.30
CA THR A 28 -19.70 -14.04 -40.78
C THR A 28 -19.77 -14.03 -39.26
N ALA A 29 -19.20 -15.02 -38.57
CA ALA A 29 -19.23 -15.07 -37.11
C ALA A 29 -18.38 -13.97 -36.46
N ILE A 30 -17.25 -13.59 -37.09
CA ILE A 30 -16.43 -12.47 -36.62
C ILE A 30 -17.12 -11.14 -36.94
N LYS A 31 -17.76 -11.03 -38.10
CA LYS A 31 -18.57 -9.85 -38.45
C LYS A 31 -19.72 -9.64 -37.47
N ASP A 32 -20.46 -10.69 -37.13
CA ASP A 32 -21.57 -10.61 -36.18
C ASP A 32 -21.07 -10.21 -34.78
N ALA A 33 -19.90 -10.72 -34.36
CA ALA A 33 -19.26 -10.34 -33.10
C ALA A 33 -18.82 -8.86 -33.09
N MET A 34 -18.25 -8.36 -34.20
CA MET A 34 -17.90 -6.94 -34.35
C MET A 34 -19.14 -6.06 -34.27
N GLN A 35 -20.18 -6.37 -35.03
CA GLN A 35 -21.43 -5.60 -35.02
C GLN A 35 -22.12 -5.62 -33.64
N ALA A 36 -22.04 -6.73 -32.91
CA ALA A 36 -22.55 -6.81 -31.54
C ALA A 36 -21.74 -5.93 -30.59
N SER A 37 -20.40 -5.91 -30.72
CA SER A 37 -19.52 -5.02 -29.95
C SER A 37 -19.80 -3.55 -30.25
N ASP A 38 -19.92 -3.18 -31.53
CA ASP A 38 -20.19 -1.81 -31.95
C ASP A 38 -21.56 -1.34 -31.43
N ARG A 39 -22.59 -2.19 -31.50
CA ARG A 39 -23.91 -1.91 -30.91
C ARG A 39 -23.85 -1.75 -29.40
N TYR A 40 -23.06 -2.57 -28.71
CA TYR A 40 -22.88 -2.46 -27.26
C TYR A 40 -22.17 -1.15 -26.86
N ILE A 41 -21.17 -0.71 -27.62
CA ILE A 41 -20.47 0.56 -27.40
C ILE A 41 -21.36 1.76 -27.77
N MET A 42 -22.21 1.62 -28.80
CA MET A 42 -23.20 2.62 -29.21
C MET A 42 -24.40 2.70 -28.27
N ASP A 43 -24.68 1.65 -27.49
CA ASP A 43 -25.68 1.66 -26.42
C ASP A 43 -25.12 2.43 -25.22
N ASP A 44 -25.34 3.74 -25.27
CA ASP A 44 -24.83 4.74 -24.33
C ASP A 44 -25.09 4.37 -22.86
N ALA A 45 -26.19 3.69 -22.54
CA ALA A 45 -26.50 3.27 -21.17
C ALA A 45 -25.61 2.12 -20.68
N ALA A 46 -25.53 1.02 -21.45
CA ALA A 46 -24.74 -0.15 -21.07
C ALA A 46 -23.24 0.15 -21.04
N TYR A 47 -22.76 0.97 -21.98
CA TYR A 47 -21.37 1.43 -21.99
C TYR A 47 -21.05 2.31 -20.78
N ARG A 48 -21.96 3.22 -20.39
CA ARG A 48 -21.79 4.04 -19.18
C ARG A 48 -21.77 3.21 -17.90
N GLU A 49 -22.63 2.20 -17.77
CA GLU A 49 -22.61 1.28 -16.62
C GLU A 49 -21.30 0.50 -16.54
N TYR A 50 -20.78 0.03 -17.68
CA TYR A 50 -19.48 -0.63 -17.75
C TYR A 50 -18.36 0.31 -17.29
N ILE A 51 -18.29 1.54 -17.82
CA ILE A 51 -17.26 2.51 -17.43
C ILE A 51 -17.39 2.89 -15.95
N ALA A 52 -18.61 3.08 -15.45
CA ALA A 52 -18.85 3.37 -14.04
C ALA A 52 -18.35 2.25 -13.13
N ARG A 53 -18.58 0.98 -13.53
CA ARG A 53 -18.04 -0.18 -12.82
C ARG A 53 -16.52 -0.22 -12.85
N GLU A 54 -15.90 -0.05 -14.01
CA GLU A 54 -14.44 -0.05 -14.14
C GLU A 54 -13.80 1.09 -13.35
N SER A 55 -14.39 2.28 -13.37
CA SER A 55 -13.96 3.42 -12.56
C SER A 55 -14.03 3.09 -11.07
N ALA A 56 -15.15 2.54 -10.60
CA ALA A 56 -15.29 2.16 -9.19
C ALA A 56 -14.26 1.11 -8.74
N ILE A 57 -13.95 0.14 -9.60
CA ILE A 57 -12.89 -0.85 -9.33
C ILE A 57 -11.52 -0.17 -9.27
N TRP A 58 -11.23 0.74 -10.19
CA TRP A 58 -9.97 1.45 -10.24
C TRP A 58 -9.77 2.38 -9.04
N ASP A 59 -10.81 3.12 -8.66
CA ASP A 59 -10.83 3.99 -7.49
C ASP A 59 -10.62 3.16 -6.22
N TYR A 60 -11.37 2.08 -6.03
CA TYR A 60 -11.20 1.18 -4.89
C TYR A 60 -9.78 0.61 -4.78
N ASN A 61 -9.21 0.13 -5.88
CA ASN A 61 -7.86 -0.43 -5.90
C ASN A 61 -6.80 0.64 -5.60
N SER A 62 -6.99 1.84 -6.13
CA SER A 62 -6.09 2.98 -5.91
C SER A 62 -6.13 3.43 -4.45
N ASP A 63 -7.32 3.56 -3.88
CA ASP A 63 -7.54 3.91 -2.48
C ASP A 63 -6.96 2.85 -1.55
N LEU A 64 -7.20 1.57 -1.82
CA LEU A 64 -6.64 0.48 -1.02
C LEU A 64 -5.11 0.53 -1.00
N LYS A 65 -4.49 0.75 -2.17
CA LYS A 65 -3.04 0.86 -2.30
C LYS A 65 -2.49 2.08 -1.56
N ALA A 66 -3.15 3.24 -1.69
CA ALA A 66 -2.75 4.46 -1.01
C ALA A 66 -2.86 4.32 0.52
N ASN A 67 -3.98 3.79 1.01
CA ASN A 67 -4.22 3.56 2.43
C ASN A 67 -3.24 2.56 3.04
N LEU A 68 -2.91 1.49 2.33
CA LEU A 68 -1.91 0.52 2.79
C LEU A 68 -0.51 1.15 2.87
N ALA A 69 -0.13 1.94 1.88
CA ALA A 69 1.15 2.62 1.86
C ALA A 69 1.28 3.65 3.00
N GLU A 70 0.23 4.44 3.22
CA GLU A 70 0.18 5.42 4.29
C GLU A 70 0.19 4.75 5.67
N GLY A 71 -0.63 3.71 5.86
CA GLY A 71 -0.65 2.95 7.11
C GLY A 71 0.69 2.29 7.44
N PHE A 72 1.39 1.75 6.43
CA PHE A 72 2.75 1.22 6.61
C PHE A 72 3.75 2.30 7.00
N LYS A 73 3.71 3.46 6.33
CA LYS A 73 4.57 4.60 6.64
C LYS A 73 4.35 5.11 8.06
N GLN A 74 3.10 5.31 8.45
CA GLN A 74 2.73 5.75 9.81
C GLN A 74 3.17 4.73 10.85
N GLY A 75 2.94 3.44 10.62
CA GLY A 75 3.38 2.37 11.53
C GLY A 75 4.90 2.34 11.70
N LEU A 76 5.66 2.54 10.62
CA LEU A 76 7.12 2.60 10.68
C LEU A 76 7.61 3.83 11.44
N GLU A 77 7.01 5.00 11.21
CA GLU A 77 7.37 6.24 11.88
C GLU A 77 7.08 6.16 13.39
N GLN A 78 5.87 5.75 13.76
CA GLN A 78 5.48 5.53 15.16
C GLN A 78 6.37 4.48 15.84
N GLY A 79 6.64 3.36 15.17
CA GLY A 79 7.52 2.33 15.70
C GLY A 79 8.95 2.82 15.93
N ARG A 80 9.47 3.65 15.01
CA ARG A 80 10.81 4.24 15.15
C ARG A 80 10.87 5.26 16.28
N GLU A 81 9.85 6.11 16.42
CA GLU A 81 9.76 7.10 17.49
C GLU A 81 9.65 6.43 18.86
N GLN A 82 8.71 5.51 19.04
CA GLN A 82 8.55 4.74 20.28
C GLN A 82 9.81 3.95 20.62
N GLY A 83 10.46 3.33 19.62
CA GLY A 83 11.71 2.61 19.81
C GLY A 83 12.84 3.53 20.28
N ARG A 84 12.94 4.74 19.73
CA ARG A 84 13.93 5.74 20.15
C ARG A 84 13.67 6.21 21.58
N GLU A 85 12.43 6.54 21.92
CA GLU A 85 12.06 7.00 23.26
C GLU A 85 12.31 5.93 24.32
N GLN A 86 11.89 4.68 24.06
CA GLN A 86 12.17 3.56 24.95
C GLN A 86 13.67 3.30 25.09
N GLY A 87 14.43 3.43 24.00
CA GLY A 87 15.88 3.29 24.02
C GLY A 87 16.56 4.37 24.86
N GLU A 88 16.17 5.63 24.68
CA GLU A 88 16.68 6.77 25.47
C GLU A 88 16.32 6.64 26.95
N GLN A 89 15.10 6.23 27.27
CA GLN A 89 14.68 5.99 28.65
C GLN A 89 15.52 4.87 29.29
N LYS A 90 15.64 3.71 28.61
CA LYS A 90 16.48 2.60 29.10
C LYS A 90 17.93 3.02 29.29
N ALA A 91 18.49 3.82 28.36
CA ALA A 91 19.86 4.31 28.49
C ALA A 91 20.04 5.21 29.73
N ARG A 92 19.08 6.11 30.01
CA ARG A 92 19.08 6.95 31.22
C ARG A 92 18.99 6.11 32.50
N GLU A 93 18.13 5.09 32.50
CA GLU A 93 17.94 4.19 33.65
C GLU A 93 19.17 3.32 33.90
N THR A 94 19.78 2.75 32.85
CA THR A 94 21.05 2.02 32.98
C THR A 94 22.16 2.91 33.51
N ALA A 95 22.30 4.13 32.99
CA ALA A 95 23.29 5.08 33.49
C ALA A 95 23.04 5.44 34.96
N ALA A 96 21.78 5.61 35.38
CA ALA A 96 21.44 5.86 36.78
C ALA A 96 21.80 4.67 37.68
N LEU A 97 21.53 3.44 37.26
CA LEU A 97 21.91 2.22 37.98
C LEU A 97 23.43 2.12 38.15
N ASP A 98 24.20 2.41 37.12
CA ASP A 98 25.66 2.39 37.19
C ASP A 98 26.19 3.48 38.15
N MET A 99 25.64 4.70 38.09
CA MET A 99 25.98 5.77 39.02
C MET A 99 25.58 5.45 40.48
N LEU A 100 24.46 4.75 40.69
CA LEU A 100 24.03 4.28 42.02
C LEU A 100 25.00 3.23 42.57
N ARG A 101 25.46 2.29 41.74
CA ARG A 101 26.49 1.30 42.11
C ARG A 101 27.81 1.95 42.52
N ASP A 102 28.14 3.07 41.91
CA ASP A 102 29.31 3.89 42.23
C ASP A 102 29.10 4.82 43.44
N ASN A 103 27.97 4.70 44.16
CA ASN A 103 27.60 5.54 45.31
C ASN A 103 27.57 7.04 45.01
N MET A 104 27.22 7.44 43.78
CA MET A 104 27.06 8.86 43.44
C MET A 104 25.85 9.50 44.14
N ASP A 105 25.94 10.80 44.44
CA ASP A 105 24.84 11.55 45.07
C ASP A 105 23.60 11.61 44.17
N ILE A 106 22.43 11.43 44.77
CA ILE A 106 21.13 11.41 44.06
C ILE A 106 20.91 12.69 43.25
N SER A 107 21.32 13.86 43.77
CA SER A 107 21.17 15.14 43.06
C SER A 107 22.01 15.18 41.78
N LEU A 108 23.17 14.53 41.79
CA LEU A 108 24.05 14.42 40.63
C LEU A 108 23.47 13.48 39.58
N ILE A 109 22.92 12.34 40.01
CA ILE A 109 22.25 11.36 39.14
C ILE A 109 21.05 12.01 38.45
N MET A 110 20.21 12.74 39.19
CA MET A 110 19.09 13.50 38.62
C MET A 110 19.55 14.49 37.55
N LYS A 111 20.62 15.24 37.82
CA LYS A 111 21.15 16.24 36.90
C LYS A 111 21.62 15.64 35.57
N TYR A 112 22.29 14.49 35.59
CA TYR A 112 22.88 13.91 34.38
C TYR A 112 21.95 12.94 33.63
N THR A 113 21.06 12.25 34.33
CA THR A 113 20.12 11.29 33.72
C THR A 113 18.77 11.92 33.40
N SER A 114 18.49 13.11 33.95
CA SER A 114 17.18 13.77 33.86
C SER A 114 16.02 12.93 34.39
N LEU A 115 16.30 11.95 35.25
CA LEU A 115 15.29 11.15 35.95
C LEU A 115 14.82 11.85 37.22
N SER A 116 13.58 11.58 37.62
CA SER A 116 13.04 12.08 38.88
C SER A 116 13.63 11.32 40.08
N ALA A 117 13.57 11.94 41.26
CA ALA A 117 14.01 11.31 42.50
C ALA A 117 13.22 10.02 42.78
N GLU A 118 11.93 10.01 42.48
CA GLU A 118 11.06 8.84 42.62
C GLU A 118 11.54 7.69 41.73
N ARG A 119 11.82 7.96 40.45
CA ARG A 119 12.28 6.92 39.52
C ARG A 119 13.65 6.36 39.93
N ILE A 120 14.56 7.22 40.38
CA ILE A 120 15.87 6.77 40.90
C ILE A 120 15.69 5.92 42.17
N ALA A 121 14.78 6.30 43.07
CA ALA A 121 14.47 5.52 44.26
C ALA A 121 13.81 4.17 43.94
N GLU A 122 13.04 4.06 42.87
CA GLU A 122 12.55 2.79 42.35
C GLU A 122 13.69 1.91 41.83
N LEU A 123 14.56 2.45 40.97
CA LEU A 123 15.72 1.73 40.43
C LEU A 123 16.66 1.25 41.54
N ALA A 124 16.84 2.03 42.61
CA ALA A 124 17.65 1.64 43.75
C ALA A 124 17.11 0.41 44.50
N LYS A 125 15.82 0.08 44.37
CA LYS A 125 15.24 -1.15 44.95
C LYS A 125 15.54 -2.39 44.11
N GLU A 126 15.96 -2.21 42.86
CA GLU A 126 16.31 -3.31 41.94
C GLU A 126 17.79 -3.72 42.05
N LEU A 127 18.60 -2.97 42.81
CA LEU A 127 20.00 -3.27 43.15
C LEU A 127 20.08 -4.16 44.40
#